data_AF-A0A934XSE4-F1
#
_entry.id   AF-A0A934XSE4-F1
#
_cell.length_a   1.000
_cell.length_b   1.000
_cell.length_c   1.000
_cell.angle_alpha   90.00
_cell.angle_beta   90.00
_cell.angle_gamma   90.00
#
_symmetry.space_group_name_H-M   'P 1'
#
loop_
_entity.id
_entity.type
_entity.pdbx_description
1 polymer ?
#
loop_
_entity_poly.entity_id
_entity_poly.type
_entity_poly.pdbx_seq_one_letter_code
_entity_poly.pdbx_strand_id
1 'polypeptide(L)'
;MGAGPPGNRRRSRVRPGDGGRARAHDLARTAHPLDLADHAYDQAAPARARLTWGEFSAEAEVTPTAARAASAAAATPTVTLTLRPDDQEPLRVRAEVAVQGLAADHRLRLDAGAEQVHWLTGVLGTQQTGAWTVEYPKPGIYWVAVDWLDHDGFWLGNLTAQALTIADPVPAQEMAILEPLLAAAPLTALPEVAQTSVPWQPYRYARSAWNWARTYAAPGSSRVVRSLAAGTYLAITAEAWVHDALWYRSAGQDWVPASAVTIMTPSSLAGVELGSATTPPPPPPPPSGRRGVVTASVLNVRARPGVFADNPVIDRLLAGAEVNILEQATVSAAVWYRIGERRWVHSGWVRLLPAAAEPASAVSAVASAAQLPVGWVVSTSIYVRSGPGTNYAQVGEVTHNQRVNILESASVGGATWYRIGEQQWVYGQWVGVARGRTRPAAIRSNEYWVAVSLRDQTAVAYEGDRPVYAALVATGLPGTPTVQGIFRTWLRRPGGRMAGGRPGAGYYYLEEVVWTAFFYSGYALHSAYWHDAFGRPRSHGCVNLSMYDSWWLYNWSAAGGARSPAVVVTAA
;
A
#
# COMPACT_ATOMS: atom_id res chain seq x y z
N MET A 1 -70.00 8.12 -41.49
CA MET A 1 -70.96 7.43 -40.60
C MET A 1 -70.18 6.46 -39.73
N GLY A 2 -70.18 6.46 -38.40
CA GLY A 2 -70.43 7.47 -37.37
C GLY A 2 -69.39 7.18 -36.28
N ALA A 3 -68.62 8.17 -35.85
CA ALA A 3 -68.81 8.89 -34.59
C ALA A 3 -68.50 8.05 -33.32
N GLY A 4 -67.24 8.09 -32.88
CA GLY A 4 -66.84 7.79 -31.51
C GLY A 4 -66.15 9.02 -30.89
N PRO A 5 -66.70 9.66 -29.84
CA PRO A 5 -66.09 10.82 -29.17
C PRO A 5 -65.54 10.41 -27.77
N PRO A 6 -64.89 11.30 -26.99
CA PRO A 6 -63.47 11.58 -27.15
C PRO A 6 -62.64 11.51 -25.84
N GLY A 7 -61.32 11.39 -26.00
CA GLY A 7 -60.33 12.14 -25.21
C GLY A 7 -60.24 11.92 -23.70
N ASN A 8 -59.51 10.90 -23.27
CA ASN A 8 -59.06 10.80 -21.89
C ASN A 8 -57.76 11.61 -21.70
N ARG A 9 -57.87 12.91 -21.35
CA ARG A 9 -56.76 13.71 -20.82
C ARG A 9 -56.67 13.49 -19.30
N ARG A 10 -55.74 12.69 -18.82
CA ARG A 10 -55.21 12.82 -17.46
C ARG A 10 -53.82 13.41 -17.51
N ARG A 11 -53.70 14.67 -17.09
CA ARG A 11 -52.43 15.34 -16.79
C ARG A 11 -51.88 14.81 -15.47
N SER A 12 -50.68 14.25 -15.55
CA SER A 12 -49.54 14.36 -14.62
C SER A 12 -49.75 14.91 -13.20
N ARG A 13 -49.49 14.08 -12.19
CA ARG A 13 -48.49 14.40 -11.14
C ARG A 13 -47.92 13.11 -10.50
N VAL A 14 -46.63 12.95 -10.76
CA VAL A 14 -45.56 12.09 -10.21
C VAL A 14 -45.80 11.39 -8.85
N ARG A 15 -45.46 10.08 -8.81
CA ARG A 15 -44.95 9.35 -7.62
C ARG A 15 -43.79 8.43 -8.05
N PRO A 16 -42.63 8.42 -7.36
CA PRO A 16 -41.64 7.32 -7.40
C PRO A 16 -42.05 6.24 -6.36
N GLY A 17 -41.90 4.92 -6.52
CA GLY A 17 -40.89 4.11 -7.21
C GLY A 17 -39.83 3.66 -6.18
N ASP A 18 -39.37 2.41 -6.02
CA ASP A 18 -39.68 1.10 -6.60
C ASP A 18 -38.86 0.03 -5.82
N GLY A 19 -39.20 -1.26 -5.90
CA GLY A 19 -38.32 -2.41 -5.60
C GLY A 19 -38.18 -2.87 -4.13
N GLY A 20 -38.07 -4.15 -3.77
CA GLY A 20 -37.98 -5.43 -4.47
C GLY A 20 -37.74 -6.50 -3.40
N ARG A 21 -38.48 -7.62 -3.43
CA ARG A 21 -38.36 -8.75 -2.47
C ARG A 21 -37.78 -9.99 -3.17
N ALA A 22 -37.03 -10.77 -2.37
CA ALA A 22 -36.65 -12.20 -2.49
C ALA A 22 -35.13 -12.40 -2.66
N ARG A 23 -34.41 -13.28 -1.94
CA ARG A 23 -34.65 -14.18 -0.79
C ARG A 23 -33.27 -14.47 -0.20
N ALA A 24 -33.16 -14.53 1.12
CA ALA A 24 -31.94 -14.90 1.84
C ALA A 24 -31.90 -16.42 2.07
N HIS A 25 -30.73 -17.02 1.85
CA HIS A 25 -30.30 -18.24 2.53
C HIS A 25 -29.05 -17.90 3.36
N ASP A 26 -29.17 -18.17 4.66
CA ASP A 26 -28.20 -18.32 5.73
C ASP A 26 -26.73 -17.94 5.49
N LEU A 27 -26.32 -16.89 6.22
CA LEU A 27 -25.06 -16.87 6.96
C LEU A 27 -25.33 -16.21 8.32
N ALA A 28 -25.35 -17.02 9.37
CA ALA A 28 -25.41 -16.59 10.76
C ALA A 28 -24.24 -15.65 11.07
N ARG A 29 -24.52 -14.35 11.13
CA ARG A 29 -23.64 -13.38 11.79
C ARG A 29 -23.89 -13.51 13.29
N THR A 30 -22.83 -13.82 14.04
CA THR A 30 -22.77 -13.55 15.47
C THR A 30 -23.06 -12.06 15.68
N ALA A 31 -24.27 -11.75 16.13
CA ALA A 31 -24.66 -10.40 16.49
C ALA A 31 -23.91 -10.05 17.79
N HIS A 32 -22.98 -9.11 17.72
CA HIS A 32 -22.55 -8.40 18.91
C HIS A 32 -23.64 -7.37 19.21
N PRO A 33 -24.40 -7.50 20.31
CA PRO A 33 -25.35 -6.48 20.69
C PRO A 33 -24.56 -5.20 21.03
N LEU A 34 -24.90 -4.11 20.35
CA LEU A 34 -24.43 -2.78 20.67
C LEU A 34 -25.56 -2.11 21.45
N ASP A 35 -25.35 -1.80 22.72
CA ASP A 35 -26.33 -1.05 23.51
C ASP A 35 -26.37 0.41 23.05
N LEU A 36 -27.56 0.84 22.65
CA LEU A 36 -27.78 2.16 22.06
C LEU A 36 -28.38 3.16 23.07
N ALA A 37 -29.07 2.67 24.11
CA ALA A 37 -29.64 3.49 25.19
C ALA A 37 -30.12 2.62 26.36
N ASP A 38 -29.96 3.12 27.59
CA ASP A 38 -30.54 2.54 28.82
C ASP A 38 -31.63 3.46 29.40
N HIS A 39 -32.73 2.87 29.88
CA HIS A 39 -33.79 3.60 30.58
C HIS A 39 -34.39 2.79 31.73
N ALA A 40 -34.49 3.40 32.91
CA ALA A 40 -35.15 2.81 34.06
C ALA A 40 -36.63 3.21 34.08
N TYR A 41 -37.53 2.22 34.16
CA TYR A 41 -38.96 2.46 34.27
C TYR A 41 -39.39 2.35 35.74
N ASP A 42 -40.04 3.39 36.25
CA ASP A 42 -40.46 3.47 37.66
C ASP A 42 -41.78 2.73 37.95
N GLN A 43 -42.38 2.06 36.96
CA GLN A 43 -43.67 1.37 37.12
C GLN A 43 -43.65 -0.09 36.66
N ALA A 44 -44.30 -0.95 37.44
CA ALA A 44 -44.49 -2.37 37.15
C ALA A 44 -45.68 -2.58 36.20
N ALA A 45 -45.45 -2.39 34.90
CA ALA A 45 -46.37 -2.77 33.83
C ALA A 45 -45.55 -3.01 32.54
N PRO A 46 -46.07 -3.74 31.53
CA PRO A 46 -45.35 -3.92 30.28
C PRO A 46 -45.06 -2.54 29.65
N ALA A 47 -43.78 -2.19 29.58
CA ALA A 47 -43.32 -0.93 29.00
C ALA A 47 -43.08 -1.13 27.50
N ARG A 48 -43.41 -0.14 26.67
CA ARG A 48 -43.06 -0.15 25.24
C ARG A 48 -41.79 0.65 25.03
N ALA A 49 -40.72 -0.05 24.66
CA ALA A 49 -39.49 0.59 24.23
C ALA A 49 -39.58 0.89 22.73
N ARG A 50 -39.38 2.16 22.36
CA ARG A 50 -39.25 2.60 20.97
C ARG A 50 -37.83 3.11 20.75
N LEU A 51 -37.15 2.55 19.75
CA LEU A 51 -35.87 3.05 19.28
C LEU A 51 -36.05 3.71 17.91
N THR A 52 -35.46 4.90 17.74
CA THR A 52 -35.47 5.65 16.48
C THR A 52 -34.06 6.04 16.07
N TRP A 53 -33.67 5.77 14.83
CA TRP A 53 -32.41 6.22 14.24
C TRP A 53 -32.66 6.72 12.81
N GLY A 54 -32.52 8.03 12.63
CA GLY A 54 -32.81 8.67 11.35
C GLY A 54 -34.29 8.51 11.03
N GLU A 55 -34.61 7.86 9.91
CA GLU A 55 -36.00 7.59 9.49
C GLU A 55 -36.52 6.22 9.92
N PHE A 56 -35.70 5.39 10.57
CA PHE A 56 -36.09 4.04 11.00
C PHE A 56 -36.54 4.02 12.46
N SER A 57 -37.62 3.30 12.75
CA SER A 57 -38.13 3.07 14.10
C SER A 57 -38.48 1.60 14.35
N ALA A 58 -38.15 1.08 15.52
CA ALA A 58 -38.57 -0.25 15.98
C ALA A 58 -39.14 -0.19 17.40
N GLU A 59 -40.11 -1.05 17.71
CA GLU A 59 -40.79 -1.12 19.00
C GLU A 59 -40.88 -2.55 19.54
N ALA A 60 -40.76 -2.70 20.87
CA ALA A 60 -40.96 -3.96 21.58
C ALA A 60 -41.60 -3.74 22.96
N GLU A 61 -42.38 -4.72 23.42
CA GLU A 61 -42.90 -4.77 24.78
C GLU A 61 -41.89 -5.46 25.72
N VAL A 62 -41.58 -4.80 26.84
CA VAL A 62 -40.60 -5.25 27.83
C VAL A 62 -41.33 -5.57 29.13
N THR A 63 -41.14 -6.79 29.64
CA THR A 63 -41.69 -7.24 30.93
C THR A 63 -40.54 -7.37 31.94
N PRO A 64 -40.49 -6.59 33.03
CA PRO A 64 -39.43 -6.70 34.01
C PRO A 64 -39.49 -8.04 34.77
N THR A 65 -38.40 -8.81 34.77
CA THR A 65 -38.21 -9.96 35.69
C THR A 65 -37.62 -9.49 37.02
N ALA A 66 -37.99 -10.20 38.10
CA ALA A 66 -37.76 -9.82 39.50
C ALA A 66 -36.38 -9.20 39.80
N ALA A 67 -36.40 -8.14 40.61
CA ALA A 67 -35.23 -7.36 41.01
C ALA A 67 -34.14 -8.26 41.65
N ARG A 68 -32.94 -8.21 41.08
CA ARG A 68 -31.73 -8.78 41.69
C ARG A 68 -31.50 -8.04 43.02
N ALA A 69 -31.37 -8.78 44.12
CA ALA A 69 -31.06 -8.20 45.42
C ALA A 69 -29.82 -7.31 45.29
N ALA A 70 -29.95 -6.03 45.65
CA ALA A 70 -28.86 -5.08 45.59
C ALA A 70 -27.72 -5.60 46.48
N SER A 71 -26.59 -5.93 45.85
CA SER A 71 -25.32 -6.09 46.56
C SER A 71 -25.11 -4.82 47.39
N ALA A 72 -24.80 -4.97 48.68
CA ALA A 72 -24.53 -3.84 49.56
C ALA A 72 -23.53 -2.90 48.86
N ALA A 73 -23.88 -1.61 48.73
CA ALA A 73 -23.13 -0.63 47.97
C ALA A 73 -21.66 -0.64 48.41
N ALA A 74 -20.80 -1.33 47.66
CA ALA A 74 -19.37 -1.33 47.88
C ALA A 74 -18.90 0.12 47.75
N ALA A 75 -18.11 0.59 48.71
CA ALA A 75 -17.53 1.92 48.63
C ALA A 75 -16.78 2.05 47.29
N THR A 76 -17.03 3.14 46.56
CA THR A 76 -16.37 3.39 45.27
C THR A 76 -14.84 3.41 45.48
N PRO A 77 -14.08 2.60 44.73
CA PRO A 77 -12.64 2.57 44.89
C PRO A 77 -12.01 3.90 44.46
N THR A 78 -10.96 4.32 45.15
CA THR A 78 -10.20 5.52 44.79
C THR A 78 -9.10 5.15 43.81
N VAL A 79 -9.04 5.82 42.66
CA VAL A 79 -8.03 5.61 41.62
C VAL A 79 -7.18 6.85 41.39
N THR A 80 -5.88 6.62 41.27
CA THR A 80 -4.91 7.58 40.74
C THR A 80 -4.40 7.08 39.40
N LEU A 81 -4.62 7.84 38.33
CA LEU A 81 -4.05 7.62 37.00
C LEU A 81 -2.92 8.63 36.76
N THR A 82 -1.72 8.13 36.48
CA THR A 82 -0.56 8.92 36.08
C THR A 82 -0.15 8.57 34.66
N LEU A 83 -0.10 9.58 33.78
CA LEU A 83 0.33 9.44 32.39
C LEU A 83 1.67 10.16 32.21
N ARG A 84 2.70 9.45 31.77
CA ARG A 84 4.04 10.00 31.53
C ARG A 84 4.45 9.78 30.07
N PRO A 85 4.34 10.80 29.21
CA PRO A 85 4.91 10.74 27.86
C PRO A 85 6.42 10.51 27.89
N ASP A 86 6.94 9.79 26.90
CA ASP A 86 8.38 9.64 26.70
C ASP A 86 8.92 10.78 25.82
N ASP A 87 9.88 11.56 26.33
CA ASP A 87 10.45 12.71 25.63
C ASP A 87 11.30 12.32 24.40
N GLN A 88 11.81 11.09 24.35
CA GLN A 88 12.61 10.57 23.23
C GLN A 88 11.75 9.78 22.23
N GLU A 89 10.65 9.21 22.71
CA GLU A 89 9.69 8.45 21.92
C GLU A 89 8.28 9.02 22.11
N PRO A 90 7.95 10.20 21.54
CA PRO A 90 6.76 10.98 21.87
C PRO A 90 5.42 10.27 21.61
N LEU A 91 5.44 9.16 20.87
CA LEU A 91 4.29 8.30 20.62
C LEU A 91 4.08 7.22 21.70
N ARG A 92 5.01 7.07 22.65
CA ARG A 92 4.91 6.13 23.77
C ARG A 92 4.59 6.87 25.05
N VAL A 93 3.65 6.31 25.80
CA VAL A 93 3.26 6.84 27.12
C VAL A 93 3.27 5.71 28.12
N ARG A 94 3.87 5.97 29.28
CA ARG A 94 3.79 5.08 30.43
C ARG A 94 2.56 5.46 31.24
N ALA A 95 1.59 4.55 31.30
CA ALA A 95 0.36 4.68 32.08
C ALA A 95 0.48 3.87 33.38
N GLU A 96 0.36 4.56 34.52
CA GLU A 96 0.42 3.95 35.85
C GLU A 96 -0.91 4.17 36.58
N VAL A 97 -1.53 3.09 37.02
CA VAL A 97 -2.80 3.09 37.76
C VAL A 97 -2.52 2.57 39.17
N ALA A 98 -2.93 3.34 40.18
CA ALA A 98 -2.97 2.89 41.57
C ALA A 98 -4.41 2.95 42.08
N VAL A 99 -4.87 1.88 42.73
CA VAL A 99 -6.24 1.77 43.26
C VAL A 99 -6.24 1.36 44.73
N GLN A 100 -7.11 1.99 45.51
CA GLN A 100 -7.36 1.66 46.91
C GLN A 100 -8.83 1.27 47.11
N GLY A 101 -9.07 0.19 47.85
CA GLY A 101 -10.43 -0.28 48.16
C GLY A 101 -11.15 -1.03 47.03
N LEU A 102 -10.41 -1.58 46.05
CA LEU A 102 -11.01 -2.46 45.04
C LEU A 102 -11.41 -3.80 45.69
N ALA A 103 -12.69 -4.15 45.60
CA ALA A 103 -13.19 -5.42 46.12
C ALA A 103 -12.56 -6.61 45.39
N ALA A 104 -12.47 -7.76 46.08
CA ALA A 104 -11.76 -8.94 45.56
C ALA A 104 -12.42 -9.54 44.31
N ASP A 105 -13.71 -9.27 44.09
CA ASP A 105 -14.54 -9.69 42.97
C ASP A 105 -14.73 -8.59 41.92
N HIS A 106 -14.03 -7.45 42.03
CA HIS A 106 -14.08 -6.37 41.05
C HIS A 106 -12.83 -6.31 40.17
N ARG A 107 -12.95 -5.68 39.01
CA ARG A 107 -11.86 -5.47 38.06
C ARG A 107 -11.86 -4.06 37.48
N LEU A 108 -10.68 -3.59 37.09
CA LEU A 108 -10.51 -2.34 36.36
C LEU A 108 -10.11 -2.58 34.91
N ARG A 109 -10.68 -1.77 34.02
CA ARG A 109 -10.31 -1.68 32.61
C ARG A 109 -9.66 -0.33 32.36
N LEU A 110 -8.39 -0.33 31.96
CA LEU A 110 -7.73 0.84 31.41
C LEU A 110 -7.99 0.84 29.90
N ASP A 111 -8.82 1.74 29.41
CA ASP A 111 -8.94 2.04 27.99
C ASP A 111 -8.01 3.22 27.68
N ALA A 112 -6.90 2.93 27.02
CA ALA A 112 -5.92 3.95 26.66
C ALA A 112 -6.22 4.59 25.29
N GLY A 113 -7.35 4.25 24.66
CA GLY A 113 -7.64 4.65 23.30
C GLY A 113 -6.78 3.90 22.26
N ALA A 114 -7.01 4.20 20.98
CA ALA A 114 -6.33 3.52 19.87
C ALA A 114 -6.37 1.97 19.95
N GLU A 115 -7.50 1.42 20.40
CA GLU A 115 -7.76 -0.03 20.55
C GLU A 115 -6.88 -0.73 21.61
N GLN A 116 -6.23 0.02 22.50
CA GLN A 116 -5.40 -0.53 23.57
C GLN A 116 -6.16 -0.60 24.89
N VAL A 117 -6.43 -1.84 25.33
CA VAL A 117 -7.14 -2.11 26.57
C VAL A 117 -6.28 -2.98 27.48
N HIS A 118 -6.12 -2.55 28.72
CA HIS A 118 -5.39 -3.28 29.76
C HIS A 118 -6.28 -3.55 30.97
N TRP A 119 -5.99 -4.61 31.71
CA TRP A 119 -6.81 -5.08 32.81
C TRP A 119 -6.00 -5.13 34.11
N LEU A 120 -6.64 -4.71 35.22
CA LEU A 120 -6.15 -4.91 36.57
C LEU A 120 -7.23 -5.64 37.36
N THR A 121 -6.94 -6.89 37.76
CA THR A 121 -7.86 -7.73 38.54
C THR A 121 -7.56 -7.60 40.03
N GLY A 122 -8.61 -7.58 40.85
CA GLY A 122 -8.46 -7.56 42.30
C GLY A 122 -7.69 -8.79 42.82
N VAL A 123 -6.59 -8.57 43.55
CA VAL A 123 -5.97 -9.58 44.44
C VAL A 123 -6.07 -9.06 45.87
N LEU A 124 -6.38 -9.93 46.84
CA LEU A 124 -6.55 -9.58 48.25
C LEU A 124 -5.39 -8.71 48.77
N GLY A 125 -5.66 -7.41 48.97
CA GLY A 125 -4.70 -6.41 49.42
C GLY A 125 -5.37 -5.02 49.47
N THR A 126 -4.89 -4.13 50.33
CA THR A 126 -5.49 -2.79 50.55
C THR A 126 -5.17 -1.79 49.45
N GLN A 127 -4.14 -2.05 48.64
CA GLN A 127 -3.68 -1.21 47.54
C GLN A 127 -3.16 -2.08 46.39
N GLN A 128 -3.49 -1.71 45.16
CA GLN A 128 -3.01 -2.39 43.95
C GLN A 128 -2.47 -1.38 42.95
N THR A 129 -1.49 -1.81 42.15
CA THR A 129 -0.89 -0.97 41.10
C THR A 129 -0.74 -1.76 39.80
N GLY A 130 -0.82 -1.05 38.68
CA GLY A 130 -0.51 -1.56 37.35
C GLY A 130 0.24 -0.51 36.54
N ALA A 131 1.15 -0.96 35.68
CA ALA A 131 1.92 -0.09 34.80
C ALA A 131 2.02 -0.71 33.41
N TRP A 132 1.72 0.07 32.38
CA TRP A 132 1.75 -0.37 30.98
C TRP A 132 2.41 0.68 30.10
N THR A 133 3.09 0.22 29.06
CA THR A 133 3.53 1.07 27.95
C THR A 133 2.46 1.02 26.88
N VAL A 134 1.93 2.20 26.54
CA VAL A 134 0.90 2.38 25.52
C VAL A 134 1.53 3.11 24.33
N GLU A 135 1.30 2.61 23.12
CA GLU A 135 1.87 3.16 21.89
C GLU A 135 0.79 3.78 21.00
N TYR A 136 0.90 5.07 20.71
CA TYR A 136 -0.06 5.80 19.90
C TYR A 136 0.38 5.87 18.44
N PRO A 137 -0.50 5.59 17.48
CA PRO A 137 -0.11 5.53 16.06
C PRO A 137 0.17 6.91 15.44
N LYS A 138 -0.19 8.02 16.12
CA LYS A 138 -0.03 9.40 15.63
C LYS A 138 -0.12 10.43 16.77
N PRO A 139 0.42 11.65 16.59
CA PRO A 139 0.13 12.81 17.43
C PRO A 139 -1.35 13.17 17.48
N GLY A 140 -1.79 13.79 18.57
CA GLY A 140 -3.19 14.19 18.78
C GLY A 140 -3.68 13.95 20.20
N ILE A 141 -4.96 14.29 20.45
CA ILE A 141 -5.60 14.10 21.75
C ILE A 141 -6.24 12.72 21.79
N TYR A 142 -5.88 11.95 22.81
CA TYR A 142 -6.48 10.66 23.15
C TYR A 142 -7.16 10.77 24.51
N TRP A 143 -8.19 9.96 24.72
CA TRP A 143 -8.84 9.84 26.02
C TRP A 143 -8.37 8.55 26.68
N VAL A 144 -7.84 8.67 27.89
CA VAL A 144 -7.47 7.53 28.72
C VAL A 144 -8.46 7.45 29.86
N ALA A 145 -9.17 6.33 29.95
CA ALA A 145 -10.21 6.09 30.94
C ALA A 145 -9.90 4.87 31.79
N VAL A 146 -10.24 4.94 33.08
CA VAL A 146 -10.23 3.78 33.98
C VAL A 146 -11.66 3.47 34.38
N ASP A 147 -12.13 2.32 33.93
CA ASP A 147 -13.49 1.85 34.14
C ASP A 147 -13.51 0.81 35.26
N TRP A 148 -14.58 0.82 36.04
CA TRP A 148 -14.83 -0.10 37.13
C TRP A 148 -15.88 -1.11 36.72
N LEU A 149 -15.57 -2.40 36.89
CA LEU A 149 -16.45 -3.49 36.50
C LEU A 149 -16.56 -4.53 37.62
N ASP A 150 -17.67 -5.27 37.63
CA ASP A 150 -17.85 -6.43 38.50
C ASP A 150 -17.16 -7.68 37.94
N HIS A 151 -17.30 -8.81 38.64
CA HIS A 151 -16.69 -10.09 38.26
C HIS A 151 -17.13 -10.59 36.88
N ASP A 152 -18.40 -10.38 36.53
CA ASP A 152 -19.00 -10.78 35.25
C ASP A 152 -18.59 -9.84 34.11
N GLY A 153 -18.11 -8.64 34.45
CA GLY A 153 -17.73 -7.63 33.48
C GLY A 153 -18.79 -6.59 33.17
N PHE A 154 -19.80 -6.48 34.02
CA PHE A 154 -20.75 -5.39 33.94
C PHE A 154 -20.10 -4.11 34.44
N TRP A 155 -20.43 -3.03 33.76
CA TRP A 155 -19.94 -1.70 34.07
C TRP A 155 -20.56 -1.18 35.36
N LEU A 156 -19.73 -0.92 36.37
CA LEU A 156 -20.13 -0.34 37.65
C LEU A 156 -19.93 1.19 37.67
N GLY A 157 -19.05 1.73 36.84
CA GLY A 157 -18.83 3.17 36.70
C GLY A 157 -17.51 3.53 36.03
N ASN A 158 -17.33 4.82 35.71
CA ASN A 158 -16.03 5.37 35.32
C ASN A 158 -15.38 6.03 36.54
N LEU A 159 -14.14 5.67 36.86
CA LEU A 159 -13.44 6.19 38.03
C LEU A 159 -12.62 7.44 37.69
N THR A 160 -12.06 7.50 36.49
CA THR A 160 -11.36 8.68 35.98
C THR A 160 -11.26 8.64 34.45
N ALA A 161 -11.23 9.81 33.83
CA ALA A 161 -10.92 10.01 32.42
C ALA A 161 -10.04 11.25 32.27
N GLN A 162 -8.92 11.10 31.57
CA GLN A 162 -7.96 12.19 31.33
C GLN A 162 -7.68 12.32 29.83
N ALA A 163 -7.64 13.55 29.35
CA ALA A 163 -7.17 13.84 28.00
C ALA A 163 -5.64 13.80 27.97
N LEU A 164 -5.09 13.06 27.00
CA LEU A 164 -3.67 12.89 26.77
C LEU A 164 -3.32 13.51 25.41
N THR A 165 -2.50 14.56 25.41
CA THR A 165 -1.99 15.15 24.18
C THR A 165 -0.66 14.50 23.82
N ILE A 166 -0.65 13.74 22.72
CA ILE A 166 0.56 13.24 22.09
C ILE A 166 1.12 14.36 21.22
N ALA A 167 2.29 14.89 21.59
CA ALA A 167 2.91 16.02 20.94
C ALA A 167 3.33 15.71 19.50
N ASP A 168 3.26 16.72 18.64
CA ASP A 168 3.88 16.65 17.31
C ASP A 168 5.39 16.49 17.46
N PRO A 169 6.05 15.65 16.64
CA PRO A 169 7.49 15.45 16.69
C PRO A 169 8.29 16.71 16.25
N VAL A 170 7.59 17.78 15.84
CA VAL A 170 8.15 19.13 15.65
C VAL A 170 7.30 20.09 16.49
N PRO A 171 7.84 20.72 17.55
CA PRO A 171 7.06 21.55 18.45
C PRO A 171 6.57 22.84 17.79
N ALA A 172 5.31 23.22 18.06
CA ALA A 172 4.62 24.35 17.46
C ALA A 172 5.23 25.74 17.73
N GLN A 173 6.20 25.87 18.64
CA GLN A 173 6.79 27.17 18.99
C GLN A 173 7.76 27.73 17.93
N GLU A 174 8.33 26.91 17.05
CA GLU A 174 9.10 27.41 15.89
C GLU A 174 8.20 27.97 14.77
N MET A 175 6.87 27.80 14.86
CA MET A 175 5.92 28.23 13.82
C MET A 175 5.34 29.64 14.03
N ALA A 176 5.56 30.27 15.18
CA ALA A 176 4.86 31.51 15.56
C ALA A 176 5.61 32.81 15.20
N ILE A 177 6.84 32.76 14.68
CA ILE A 177 7.65 33.98 14.39
C ILE A 177 7.73 34.29 12.88
N LEU A 178 7.09 33.53 12.00
CA LEU A 178 7.23 33.72 10.54
C LEU A 178 5.91 34.04 9.84
N GLU A 179 5.36 35.21 10.16
CA GLU A 179 4.83 36.19 9.19
C GLU A 179 4.88 37.56 9.93
N PRO A 180 5.50 38.61 9.37
CA PRO A 180 5.37 39.01 7.98
C PRO A 180 6.73 39.05 7.28
N LEU A 181 6.93 38.18 6.30
CA LEU A 181 7.94 38.43 5.26
C LEU A 181 7.56 37.71 3.98
N LEU A 182 6.35 37.98 3.50
CA LEU A 182 6.13 38.20 2.07
C LEU A 182 6.91 39.43 1.61
N ALA A 183 8.24 39.30 1.55
CA ALA A 183 9.01 39.92 0.49
C ALA A 183 9.55 38.75 -0.32
N ALA A 184 9.17 38.72 -1.59
CA ALA A 184 9.68 37.76 -2.56
C ALA A 184 11.22 37.78 -2.55
N ALA A 185 11.84 36.90 -1.78
CA ALA A 185 13.23 36.54 -2.02
C ALA A 185 13.23 35.90 -3.42
N PRO A 186 14.06 36.39 -4.36
CA PRO A 186 14.13 35.77 -5.66
C PRO A 186 14.52 34.31 -5.42
N LEU A 187 13.64 33.40 -5.83
CA LEU A 187 13.99 32.01 -6.00
C LEU A 187 15.17 32.03 -6.96
N THR A 188 16.40 31.91 -6.45
CA THR A 188 17.50 31.45 -7.28
C THR A 188 17.00 30.11 -7.80
N ALA A 189 16.68 30.04 -9.09
CA ALA A 189 16.24 28.83 -9.73
C ALA A 189 17.34 27.79 -9.51
N LEU A 190 17.14 26.95 -8.49
CA LEU A 190 17.97 25.78 -8.28
C LEU A 190 17.68 24.87 -9.46
N PRO A 191 18.72 24.25 -10.05
CA PRO A 191 18.57 23.50 -11.28
C PRO A 191 17.46 22.47 -11.09
N GLU A 192 16.58 22.41 -12.08
CA GLU A 192 15.54 21.39 -12.20
C GLU A 192 16.21 20.04 -11.89
N VAL A 193 15.81 19.42 -10.78
CA VAL A 193 16.35 18.11 -10.41
C VAL A 193 15.83 17.17 -11.48
N ALA A 194 16.70 16.93 -12.45
CA ALA A 194 16.36 16.22 -13.65
C ALA A 194 15.71 14.89 -13.30
N GLN A 195 14.77 14.52 -14.17
CA GLN A 195 14.34 13.15 -14.40
C GLN A 195 15.49 12.19 -14.11
N THR A 196 15.21 11.08 -13.43
CA THR A 196 16.26 10.08 -13.19
C THR A 196 16.96 9.78 -14.52
N SER A 197 18.26 9.49 -14.52
CA SER A 197 19.05 9.21 -15.75
C SER A 197 18.56 8.00 -16.55
N VAL A 198 17.43 7.42 -16.15
CA VAL A 198 16.84 6.19 -16.60
C VAL A 198 15.50 6.52 -17.30
N PRO A 199 15.45 6.46 -18.65
CA PRO A 199 14.30 6.93 -19.43
C PRO A 199 12.96 6.27 -19.07
N TRP A 200 12.98 5.05 -18.53
CA TRP A 200 11.78 4.30 -18.14
C TRP A 200 11.25 4.67 -16.75
N GLN A 201 11.98 5.43 -15.93
CA GLN A 201 11.54 5.89 -14.61
C GLN A 201 11.79 7.41 -14.47
N PRO A 202 10.90 8.26 -14.99
CA PRO A 202 11.16 9.70 -15.02
C PRO A 202 11.14 10.36 -13.62
N TYR A 203 10.54 9.71 -12.61
CA TYR A 203 10.40 10.28 -11.27
C TYR A 203 10.93 9.34 -10.18
N ARG A 204 11.35 9.93 -9.07
CA ARG A 204 11.39 9.21 -7.79
C ARG A 204 9.98 9.22 -7.21
N TYR A 205 9.55 8.10 -6.64
CA TYR A 205 8.22 7.99 -6.06
C TYR A 205 8.29 7.92 -4.55
N ALA A 206 7.28 8.47 -3.90
CA ALA A 206 7.10 8.43 -2.48
C ALA A 206 5.68 8.03 -2.13
N ARG A 207 5.49 7.36 -1.00
CA ARG A 207 4.18 7.17 -0.38
C ARG A 207 4.09 7.98 0.90
N SER A 208 2.90 8.45 1.22
CA SER A 208 2.66 9.08 2.51
C SER A 208 3.01 8.10 3.65
N ALA A 209 3.79 8.56 4.63
CA ALA A 209 4.26 7.71 5.72
C ALA A 209 3.16 7.45 6.76
N TRP A 210 2.19 8.36 6.89
CA TRP A 210 1.02 8.24 7.75
C TRP A 210 -0.17 9.00 7.15
N ASN A 211 -1.38 8.65 7.58
CA ASN A 211 -2.58 9.37 7.16
C ASN A 211 -2.50 10.84 7.59
N TRP A 212 -3.08 11.71 6.76
CA TRP A 212 -3.17 13.16 6.97
C TRP A 212 -1.83 13.91 6.97
N ALA A 213 -0.75 13.31 6.45
CA ALA A 213 0.48 14.07 6.14
C ALA A 213 0.13 15.31 5.31
N ARG A 214 0.77 16.45 5.58
CA ARG A 214 0.42 17.72 4.92
C ARG A 214 1.42 18.07 3.83
N THR A 215 0.92 18.68 2.77
CA THR A 215 1.74 19.38 1.78
C THR A 215 1.53 20.88 1.90
N TYR A 216 2.46 21.65 1.36
CA TYR A 216 2.62 23.08 1.61
C TYR A 216 2.93 23.84 0.32
N ALA A 217 2.61 25.13 0.29
CA ALA A 217 2.77 25.95 -0.92
C ALA A 217 4.25 26.17 -1.30
N ALA A 218 5.13 26.15 -0.30
CA ALA A 218 6.58 26.30 -0.44
C ALA A 218 7.27 25.47 0.66
N PRO A 219 8.54 25.06 0.47
CA PRO A 219 9.26 24.32 1.51
C PRO A 219 9.45 25.20 2.75
N GLY A 220 9.20 24.65 3.94
CA GLY A 220 9.22 25.40 5.21
C GLY A 220 8.03 26.33 5.45
N SER A 221 7.07 26.43 4.52
CA SER A 221 5.88 27.26 4.68
C SER A 221 4.88 26.67 5.68
N SER A 222 4.12 27.52 6.36
CA SER A 222 2.97 27.13 7.18
C SER A 222 1.67 26.98 6.38
N ARG A 223 1.64 27.45 5.13
CA ARG A 223 0.45 27.40 4.26
C ARG A 223 0.25 26.00 3.69
N VAL A 224 -0.66 25.25 4.30
CA VAL A 224 -1.07 23.91 3.85
C VAL A 224 -1.82 23.98 2.52
N VAL A 225 -1.44 23.14 1.56
CA VAL A 225 -2.12 22.97 0.27
C VAL A 225 -3.12 21.82 0.33
N ARG A 226 -2.72 20.67 0.87
CA ARG A 226 -3.62 19.52 1.08
C ARG A 226 -3.12 18.58 2.17
N SER A 227 -4.03 17.72 2.64
CA SER A 227 -3.74 16.58 3.50
C SER A 227 -3.79 15.30 2.68
N LEU A 228 -2.78 14.44 2.85
CA LEU A 228 -2.61 13.19 2.13
C LEU A 228 -3.30 12.05 2.89
N ALA A 229 -4.18 11.30 2.22
CA ALA A 229 -4.81 10.11 2.82
C ALA A 229 -3.94 8.86 2.64
N ALA A 230 -4.21 7.79 3.39
CA ALA A 230 -3.67 6.45 3.11
C ALA A 230 -3.88 6.09 1.65
N GLY A 231 -2.86 5.51 1.01
CA GLY A 231 -2.93 5.17 -0.42
C GLY A 231 -2.64 6.36 -1.35
N THR A 232 -2.13 7.48 -0.82
CA THR A 232 -1.55 8.56 -1.62
C THR A 232 -0.08 8.29 -1.93
N TYR A 233 0.23 8.32 -3.22
CA TYR A 233 1.57 8.20 -3.76
C TYR A 233 1.91 9.45 -4.58
N LEU A 234 3.09 10.00 -4.33
CA LEU A 234 3.60 11.22 -4.92
C LEU A 234 4.72 10.89 -5.91
N ALA A 235 4.79 11.67 -6.98
CA ALA A 235 5.93 11.70 -7.88
C ALA A 235 6.77 12.92 -7.54
N ILE A 236 8.03 12.71 -7.18
CA ILE A 236 8.95 13.75 -6.75
C ILE A 236 9.60 14.37 -7.99
N THR A 237 9.46 15.68 -8.13
CA THR A 237 9.99 16.46 -9.26
C THR A 237 11.11 17.41 -8.86
N ALA A 238 11.27 17.71 -7.57
CA ALA A 238 12.38 18.50 -7.06
C ALA A 238 12.62 18.22 -5.58
N GLU A 239 13.79 18.62 -5.07
CA GLU A 239 14.10 18.64 -3.65
C GLU A 239 14.66 20.01 -3.23
N ALA A 240 14.45 20.37 -1.97
CA ALA A 240 14.96 21.60 -1.38
C ALA A 240 15.30 21.40 0.09
N TRP A 241 16.27 22.16 0.57
CA TRP A 241 16.66 22.19 1.98
C TRP A 241 16.22 23.51 2.61
N VAL A 242 15.51 23.42 3.75
CA VAL A 242 15.10 24.58 4.54
C VAL A 242 15.33 24.26 6.01
N HIS A 243 16.16 25.06 6.70
CA HIS A 243 16.52 24.88 8.11
C HIS A 243 16.96 23.44 8.46
N ASP A 244 17.85 22.85 7.66
CA ASP A 244 18.33 21.46 7.78
C ASP A 244 17.26 20.35 7.62
N ALA A 245 16.03 20.70 7.22
CA ALA A 245 15.02 19.74 6.80
C ALA A 245 15.02 19.60 5.27
N LEU A 246 14.97 18.36 4.79
CA LEU A 246 14.78 18.03 3.38
C LEU A 246 13.29 18.07 3.02
N TRP A 247 12.96 18.69 1.89
CA TRP A 247 11.62 18.80 1.35
C TRP A 247 11.58 18.28 -0.08
N TYR A 248 10.48 17.63 -0.45
CA TYR A 248 10.21 17.16 -1.80
C TYR A 248 9.08 17.96 -2.42
N ARG A 249 9.28 18.42 -3.66
CA ARG A 249 8.21 18.93 -4.49
C ARG A 249 7.55 17.77 -5.21
N SER A 250 6.23 17.67 -5.10
CA SER A 250 5.44 16.69 -5.84
C SER A 250 5.15 17.19 -7.26
N ALA A 251 4.72 16.28 -8.14
CA ALA A 251 4.20 16.63 -9.47
C ALA A 251 2.97 17.57 -9.39
N GLY A 252 2.23 17.52 -8.28
CA GLY A 252 1.17 18.48 -7.93
C GLY A 252 1.67 19.90 -7.59
N GLN A 253 2.98 20.15 -7.69
CA GLN A 253 3.66 21.43 -7.46
C GLN A 253 3.67 21.91 -6.00
N ASP A 254 3.14 21.12 -5.07
CA ASP A 254 3.22 21.34 -3.63
C ASP A 254 4.40 20.62 -2.99
N TRP A 255 4.75 21.05 -1.78
CA TRP A 255 5.94 20.60 -1.06
C TRP A 255 5.56 19.75 0.15
N VAL A 256 6.28 18.66 0.37
CA VAL A 256 6.11 17.78 1.53
C VAL A 256 7.46 17.62 2.22
N PRO A 257 7.54 17.68 3.56
CA PRO A 257 8.79 17.37 4.25
C PRO A 257 9.12 15.89 3.99
N ALA A 258 10.38 15.59 3.71
CA ALA A 258 10.83 14.23 3.41
C ALA A 258 10.54 13.26 4.57
N SER A 259 10.54 13.75 5.80
CA SER A 259 10.15 13.00 7.00
C SER A 259 8.68 12.54 7.01
N ALA A 260 7.79 13.17 6.24
CA ALA A 260 6.35 12.84 6.16
C ALA A 260 5.99 11.85 5.05
N VAL A 261 6.99 11.41 4.29
CA VAL A 261 6.83 10.44 3.23
C VAL A 261 7.89 9.36 3.33
N THR A 262 7.73 8.32 2.53
CA THR A 262 8.70 7.24 2.43
C THR A 262 9.00 7.00 0.97
N ILE A 263 10.29 7.07 0.61
CA ILE A 263 10.74 6.82 -0.76
C ILE A 263 10.46 5.37 -1.13
N MET A 264 9.98 5.19 -2.36
CA MET A 264 9.69 3.90 -2.94
C MET A 264 10.74 3.54 -3.98
N THR A 265 11.01 2.24 -4.06
CA THR A 265 11.78 1.63 -5.13
C THR A 265 10.80 0.82 -5.98
N PRO A 266 10.52 1.27 -7.22
CA PRO A 266 9.72 0.47 -8.15
C PRO A 266 10.39 -0.88 -8.43
N SER A 267 9.59 -1.85 -8.86
CA SER A 267 10.12 -3.16 -9.24
C SER A 267 11.20 -3.05 -10.32
N SER A 268 12.30 -3.79 -10.13
CA SER A 268 13.35 -3.98 -11.13
C SER A 268 13.03 -5.08 -12.14
N LEU A 269 11.85 -5.73 -12.02
CA LEU A 269 11.39 -6.74 -12.97
C LEU A 269 11.41 -6.18 -14.39
N ALA A 270 12.02 -6.94 -15.29
CA ALA A 270 11.94 -6.72 -16.72
C ALA A 270 11.51 -8.04 -17.39
N GLY A 271 10.66 -7.90 -18.40
CA GLY A 271 10.32 -8.94 -19.33
C GLY A 271 11.50 -9.30 -20.22
N VAL A 272 11.19 -10.01 -21.31
CA VAL A 272 12.20 -10.54 -22.22
C VAL A 272 11.82 -10.28 -23.67
N GLU A 273 12.78 -9.77 -24.44
CA GLU A 273 12.66 -9.68 -25.89
C GLU A 273 12.80 -11.06 -26.54
N LEU A 274 11.98 -11.33 -27.55
CA LEU A 274 11.83 -12.63 -28.18
C LEU A 274 12.31 -12.58 -29.64
N GLY A 275 12.97 -13.63 -30.09
CA GLY A 275 13.26 -13.84 -31.52
C GLY A 275 14.36 -12.96 -32.13
N SER A 276 15.02 -12.09 -31.36
CA SER A 276 16.23 -11.38 -31.78
C SER A 276 17.41 -11.83 -30.92
N ALA A 277 18.46 -12.37 -31.54
CA ALA A 277 19.77 -12.46 -30.93
C ALA A 277 20.39 -11.06 -30.97
N THR A 278 19.81 -10.12 -30.24
CA THR A 278 20.50 -8.87 -29.94
C THR A 278 21.54 -9.21 -28.89
N THR A 279 22.80 -8.85 -29.18
CA THR A 279 23.77 -8.56 -28.13
C THR A 279 23.00 -7.72 -27.11
N PRO A 280 22.93 -8.12 -25.83
CA PRO A 280 22.26 -7.29 -24.84
C PRO A 280 22.77 -5.86 -25.04
N PRO A 281 21.89 -4.84 -25.09
CA PRO A 281 22.36 -3.47 -25.10
C PRO A 281 23.43 -3.37 -24.01
N PRO A 282 24.61 -2.77 -24.29
CA PRO A 282 25.70 -2.74 -23.34
C PRO A 282 25.08 -2.37 -21.98
N PRO A 283 25.33 -3.14 -20.91
CA PRO A 283 24.75 -2.84 -19.61
C PRO A 283 24.97 -1.34 -19.41
N PRO A 284 23.91 -0.58 -19.04
CA PRO A 284 24.06 0.85 -18.82
C PRO A 284 25.33 1.02 -17.99
N PRO A 285 26.26 1.91 -18.40
CA PRO A 285 27.56 2.02 -17.76
C PRO A 285 27.29 1.99 -16.25
N PRO A 286 27.91 1.05 -15.51
CA PRO A 286 27.58 0.87 -14.11
C PRO A 286 27.63 2.26 -13.48
N PRO A 287 26.57 2.71 -12.78
CA PRO A 287 26.62 3.99 -12.11
C PRO A 287 27.93 4.00 -11.32
N SER A 288 28.77 4.99 -11.57
CA SER A 288 30.08 5.10 -10.95
C SER A 288 29.88 5.34 -9.45
N GLY A 289 29.75 4.25 -8.71
CA GLY A 289 29.43 4.24 -7.29
C GLY A 289 29.20 2.83 -6.76
N ARG A 290 29.70 2.56 -5.55
CA ARG A 290 29.45 1.30 -4.86
C ARG A 290 27.94 1.22 -4.55
N ARG A 291 27.24 0.13 -4.82
CA ARG A 291 25.79 0.02 -4.56
C ARG A 291 25.48 -0.80 -3.32
N GLY A 292 24.32 -0.57 -2.72
CA GLY A 292 23.82 -1.38 -1.62
C GLY A 292 22.30 -1.42 -1.57
N VAL A 293 21.76 -2.37 -0.82
CA VAL A 293 20.32 -2.52 -0.55
C VAL A 293 20.05 -2.41 0.94
N VAL A 294 19.02 -1.66 1.31
CA VAL A 294 18.61 -1.48 2.71
C VAL A 294 18.04 -2.78 3.28
N THR A 295 18.56 -3.23 4.41
CA THR A 295 18.14 -4.47 5.10
C THR A 295 17.24 -4.24 6.31
N ALA A 296 17.22 -3.02 6.87
CA ALA A 296 16.30 -2.66 7.95
C ALA A 296 14.88 -2.40 7.42
N SER A 297 13.85 -2.75 8.19
CA SER A 297 12.43 -2.45 7.86
C SER A 297 12.22 -0.97 7.53
N VAL A 298 12.85 -0.10 8.30
CA VAL A 298 12.99 1.34 8.03
C VAL A 298 14.41 1.76 8.40
N LEU A 299 15.10 2.44 7.49
CA LEU A 299 16.42 3.02 7.70
C LEU A 299 16.34 4.55 7.67
N ASN A 300 16.76 5.16 8.77
CA ASN A 300 16.85 6.61 8.89
C ASN A 300 18.02 7.16 8.06
N VAL A 301 17.75 8.21 7.30
CA VAL A 301 18.74 9.02 6.59
C VAL A 301 18.99 10.30 7.39
N ARG A 302 20.24 10.74 7.47
CA ARG A 302 20.66 11.94 8.23
C ARG A 302 21.46 12.91 7.36
N ALA A 303 21.50 14.19 7.76
CA ALA A 303 22.20 15.24 7.02
C ALA A 303 23.72 15.06 7.05
N ARG A 304 24.23 14.54 8.17
CA ARG A 304 25.64 14.27 8.44
C ARG A 304 25.80 12.83 8.95
N PRO A 305 27.00 12.22 8.88
CA PRO A 305 27.23 10.90 9.47
C PRO A 305 27.21 11.00 11.01
N GLY A 306 26.53 10.06 11.67
CA GLY A 306 26.47 9.96 13.14
C GLY A 306 25.05 10.16 13.71
N VAL A 307 24.88 9.84 14.99
CA VAL A 307 23.62 10.07 15.74
C VAL A 307 23.94 11.06 16.86
N PHE A 308 23.60 12.32 16.63
CA PHE A 308 23.80 13.42 17.57
C PHE A 308 22.50 14.21 17.72
N ALA A 309 22.35 14.95 18.83
CA ALA A 309 21.16 15.74 19.11
C ALA A 309 20.86 16.78 18.00
N ASP A 310 21.88 17.31 17.34
CA ASP A 310 21.82 18.33 16.28
C ASP A 310 21.86 17.75 14.86
N ASN A 311 21.72 16.42 14.70
CA ASN A 311 21.73 15.74 13.41
C ASN A 311 20.46 14.89 13.24
N PRO A 312 19.28 15.52 13.05
CA PRO A 312 18.00 14.80 13.03
C PRO A 312 17.88 13.85 11.83
N VAL A 313 16.86 12.99 11.90
CA VAL A 313 16.46 12.17 10.75
C VAL A 313 15.80 13.07 9.72
N ILE A 314 16.37 13.11 8.52
CA ILE A 314 15.90 13.99 7.43
C ILE A 314 15.03 13.26 6.40
N ASP A 315 15.15 11.93 6.32
CA ASP A 315 14.47 11.09 5.34
C ASP A 315 14.49 9.62 5.82
N ARG A 316 13.69 8.74 5.21
CA ARG A 316 13.54 7.33 5.58
C ARG A 316 13.48 6.43 4.33
N LEU A 317 14.24 5.35 4.37
CA LEU A 317 14.25 4.30 3.35
C LEU A 317 13.63 3.01 3.90
N LEU A 318 12.91 2.25 3.07
CA LEU A 318 12.38 0.94 3.46
C LEU A 318 13.34 -0.19 3.13
N ALA A 319 13.13 -1.34 3.76
CA ALA A 319 13.76 -2.59 3.37
C ALA A 319 13.60 -2.83 1.85
N GLY A 320 14.70 -3.21 1.19
CA GLY A 320 14.76 -3.40 -0.25
C GLY A 320 15.07 -2.14 -1.06
N ALA A 321 15.10 -0.96 -0.45
CA ALA A 321 15.51 0.25 -1.17
C ALA A 321 16.98 0.15 -1.60
N GLU A 322 17.24 0.35 -2.90
CA GLU A 322 18.61 0.43 -3.42
C GLU A 322 19.19 1.83 -3.23
N VAL A 323 20.47 1.90 -2.86
CA VAL A 323 21.23 3.13 -2.66
C VAL A 323 22.56 3.10 -3.43
N ASN A 324 22.90 4.22 -4.05
CA ASN A 324 24.25 4.47 -4.57
C ASN A 324 25.09 5.05 -3.43
N ILE A 325 26.26 4.48 -3.17
CA ILE A 325 27.20 4.91 -2.14
C ILE A 325 28.27 5.75 -2.84
N LEU A 326 28.24 7.05 -2.54
CA LEU A 326 29.12 8.05 -3.11
C LEU A 326 30.41 8.19 -2.30
N GLU A 327 30.32 8.00 -0.98
CA GLU A 327 31.40 8.23 -0.03
C GLU A 327 31.16 7.40 1.24
N GLN A 328 32.22 7.13 2.00
CA GLN A 328 32.16 6.48 3.30
C GLN A 328 32.88 7.35 4.35
N ALA A 329 32.28 7.49 5.53
CA ALA A 329 32.89 8.15 6.68
C ALA A 329 32.73 7.29 7.94
N THR A 330 33.64 7.42 8.89
CA THR A 330 33.56 6.74 10.18
C THR A 330 33.35 7.78 11.28
N VAL A 331 32.27 7.67 12.04
CA VAL A 331 31.91 8.57 13.13
C VAL A 331 31.49 7.73 14.34
N SER A 332 32.08 8.01 15.51
CA SER A 332 31.84 7.25 16.75
C SER A 332 32.00 5.73 16.57
N ALA A 333 33.07 5.31 15.88
CA ALA A 333 33.36 3.92 15.50
C ALA A 333 32.33 3.22 14.59
N ALA A 334 31.27 3.92 14.17
CA ALA A 334 30.30 3.44 13.19
C ALA A 334 30.64 3.95 11.80
N VAL A 335 30.48 3.08 10.80
CA VAL A 335 30.66 3.44 9.39
C VAL A 335 29.32 3.96 8.82
N TRP A 336 29.42 5.04 8.05
CA TRP A 336 28.29 5.69 7.39
C TRP A 336 28.56 5.81 5.90
N TYR A 337 27.52 5.61 5.10
CA TYR A 337 27.55 5.76 3.65
C TYR A 337 26.82 7.03 3.25
N ARG A 338 27.48 7.86 2.45
CA ARG A 338 26.85 9.00 1.78
C ARG A 338 26.12 8.50 0.55
N ILE A 339 24.83 8.78 0.47
CA ILE A 339 23.93 8.30 -0.61
C ILE A 339 23.34 9.43 -1.45
N GLY A 340 23.82 10.66 -1.23
CA GLY A 340 23.38 11.86 -1.93
C GLY A 340 24.03 13.11 -1.32
N GLU A 341 23.67 14.28 -1.83
CA GLU A 341 24.05 15.55 -1.22
C GLU A 341 23.42 15.67 0.18
N ARG A 342 24.25 15.80 1.23
CA ARG A 342 23.83 15.84 2.64
C ARG A 342 22.89 14.67 3.03
N ARG A 343 23.14 13.45 2.52
CA ARG A 343 22.36 12.25 2.88
C ARG A 343 23.28 11.12 3.29
N TRP A 344 23.21 10.72 4.55
CA TRP A 344 24.02 9.68 5.14
C TRP A 344 23.15 8.60 5.78
N VAL A 345 23.54 7.35 5.59
CA VAL A 345 22.91 6.17 6.20
C VAL A 345 23.95 5.32 6.91
N HIS A 346 23.53 4.66 7.99
CA HIS A 346 24.41 3.77 8.74
C HIS A 346 24.69 2.50 7.93
N SER A 347 25.96 2.15 7.74
CA SER A 347 26.35 1.06 6.83
C SER A 347 25.87 -0.32 7.28
N GLY A 348 25.70 -0.52 8.61
CA GLY A 348 25.25 -1.80 9.17
C GLY A 348 23.85 -2.23 8.70
N TRP A 349 23.07 -1.32 8.11
CA TRP A 349 21.74 -1.59 7.57
C TRP A 349 21.69 -1.54 6.03
N VAL A 350 22.86 -1.53 5.39
CA VAL A 350 23.00 -1.54 3.94
C VAL A 350 23.87 -2.72 3.54
N ARG A 351 23.26 -3.73 2.94
CA ARG A 351 24.00 -4.85 2.34
C ARG A 351 24.59 -4.38 1.02
N LEU A 352 25.91 -4.37 0.91
CA LEU A 352 26.58 -4.04 -0.34
C LEU A 352 26.19 -5.06 -1.42
N LEU A 353 25.86 -4.53 -2.60
CA LEU A 353 25.74 -5.36 -3.79
C LEU A 353 27.17 -5.58 -4.33
N PRO A 354 27.51 -6.78 -4.81
CA PRO A 354 28.80 -7.01 -5.44
C PRO A 354 28.99 -5.97 -6.54
N ALA A 355 30.20 -5.40 -6.61
CA ALA A 355 30.60 -4.68 -7.82
C ALA A 355 30.34 -5.63 -8.99
N ALA A 356 29.62 -5.17 -10.00
CA ALA A 356 29.43 -5.98 -11.20
C ALA A 356 30.83 -6.44 -11.60
N ALA A 357 31.06 -7.75 -11.59
CA ALA A 357 32.32 -8.28 -12.08
C ALA A 357 32.50 -7.69 -13.48
N GLU A 358 33.65 -7.04 -13.72
CA GLU A 358 34.13 -6.82 -15.08
C GLU A 358 33.88 -8.11 -15.84
N PRO A 359 33.24 -8.08 -17.02
CA PRO A 359 32.95 -9.31 -17.74
C PRO A 359 34.29 -10.00 -17.97
N ALA A 360 34.49 -11.10 -17.25
CA ALA A 360 35.56 -12.04 -17.54
C ALA A 360 35.48 -12.33 -19.03
N SER A 361 36.60 -12.17 -19.71
CA SER A 361 36.81 -12.36 -21.13
C SER A 361 35.78 -13.29 -21.76
N ALA A 362 35.04 -12.73 -22.72
CA ALA A 362 34.04 -13.40 -23.50
C ALA A 362 34.47 -14.81 -23.92
N VAL A 363 33.94 -15.81 -23.24
CA VAL A 363 33.68 -17.09 -23.87
C VAL A 363 32.43 -16.86 -24.69
N SER A 364 32.59 -16.85 -26.00
CA SER A 364 31.52 -16.78 -27.00
C SER A 364 30.50 -17.91 -26.79
N ALA A 365 29.58 -17.74 -25.85
CA ALA A 365 28.28 -18.37 -25.91
C ALA A 365 27.41 -17.43 -26.74
N VAL A 366 27.12 -17.82 -27.98
CA VAL A 366 26.04 -17.20 -28.75
C VAL A 366 24.79 -17.35 -27.88
N ALA A 367 24.38 -16.26 -27.22
CA ALA A 367 23.16 -16.25 -26.43
C ALA A 367 22.01 -16.57 -27.38
N SER A 368 21.44 -17.77 -27.26
CA SER A 368 20.23 -18.12 -28.01
C SER A 368 19.13 -17.15 -27.59
N ALA A 369 18.49 -16.49 -28.57
CA ALA A 369 17.36 -15.60 -28.32
C ALA A 369 16.31 -16.31 -27.47
N ALA A 370 15.73 -15.62 -26.49
CA ALA A 370 14.66 -16.19 -25.69
C ALA A 370 13.47 -16.55 -26.59
N GLN A 371 12.84 -17.69 -26.29
CA GLN A 371 11.72 -18.22 -27.04
C GLN A 371 10.58 -18.56 -26.07
N LEU A 372 9.35 -18.48 -26.57
CA LEU A 372 8.18 -18.94 -25.82
C LEU A 372 8.14 -20.48 -25.82
N PRO A 373 7.66 -21.11 -24.74
CA PRO A 373 7.19 -20.49 -23.50
C PRO A 373 8.34 -20.09 -22.54
N VAL A 374 8.16 -18.96 -21.86
CA VAL A 374 9.06 -18.46 -20.81
C VAL A 374 8.26 -18.20 -19.54
N GLY A 375 8.87 -18.47 -18.38
CA GLY A 375 8.22 -18.32 -17.08
C GLY A 375 8.96 -17.36 -16.15
N TRP A 376 8.26 -16.88 -15.14
CA TRP A 376 8.81 -16.16 -14.00
C TRP A 376 8.25 -16.71 -12.70
N VAL A 377 9.09 -16.73 -11.68
CA VAL A 377 8.71 -17.15 -10.34
C VAL A 377 7.86 -16.07 -9.68
N VAL A 378 6.64 -16.43 -9.27
CA VAL A 378 5.64 -15.52 -8.69
C VAL A 378 5.57 -15.60 -7.17
N SER A 379 5.97 -16.72 -6.56
CA SER A 379 6.13 -16.82 -5.10
C SER A 379 7.44 -16.18 -4.64
N THR A 380 7.60 -16.00 -3.33
CA THR A 380 8.86 -15.53 -2.73
C THR A 380 10.04 -16.42 -3.12
N SER A 381 9.83 -17.74 -3.04
CA SER A 381 10.74 -18.74 -3.57
C SER A 381 10.04 -20.05 -3.91
N ILE A 382 10.72 -20.90 -4.68
CA ILE A 382 10.30 -22.25 -5.07
C ILE A 382 11.51 -23.17 -5.00
N TYR A 383 11.36 -24.33 -4.36
CA TYR A 383 12.37 -25.39 -4.46
C TYR A 383 12.40 -26.01 -5.85
N VAL A 384 13.60 -26.11 -6.41
CA VAL A 384 13.87 -26.87 -7.64
C VAL A 384 14.10 -28.33 -7.27
N ARG A 385 13.44 -29.23 -7.98
CA ARG A 385 13.48 -30.67 -7.69
C ARG A 385 14.05 -31.46 -8.86
N SER A 386 14.65 -32.62 -8.55
CA SER A 386 15.23 -33.51 -9.57
C SER A 386 14.20 -34.12 -10.53
N GLY A 387 12.92 -34.09 -10.17
CA GLY A 387 11.81 -34.58 -10.97
C GLY A 387 10.47 -33.92 -10.60
N PRO A 388 9.41 -34.20 -11.37
CA PRO A 388 8.10 -33.59 -11.18
C PRO A 388 7.39 -34.22 -9.97
N GLY A 389 7.43 -33.56 -8.82
CA GLY A 389 6.74 -34.01 -7.61
C GLY A 389 7.51 -33.71 -6.33
N THR A 390 6.79 -33.67 -5.21
CA THR A 390 7.39 -33.40 -3.89
C THR A 390 8.26 -34.53 -3.35
N ASN A 391 8.16 -35.74 -3.92
CA ASN A 391 8.97 -36.91 -3.53
C ASN A 391 10.36 -36.91 -4.17
N TYR A 392 10.62 -36.02 -5.14
CA TYR A 392 11.94 -35.86 -5.74
C TYR A 392 12.83 -34.98 -4.87
N ALA A 393 14.13 -35.29 -4.86
CA ALA A 393 15.12 -34.54 -4.11
C ALA A 393 15.13 -33.06 -4.52
N GLN A 394 15.31 -32.18 -3.54
CA GLN A 394 15.56 -30.76 -3.80
C GLN A 394 17.00 -30.59 -4.30
N VAL A 395 17.15 -29.98 -5.47
CA VAL A 395 18.44 -29.76 -6.15
C VAL A 395 18.79 -28.27 -6.26
N GLY A 396 17.90 -27.38 -5.81
CA GLY A 396 18.14 -25.95 -5.80
C GLY A 396 16.91 -25.16 -5.35
N GLU A 397 16.96 -23.85 -5.57
CA GLU A 397 15.88 -22.92 -5.27
C GLU A 397 15.90 -21.78 -6.30
N VAL A 398 14.71 -21.30 -6.67
CA VAL A 398 14.52 -20.11 -7.51
C VAL A 398 13.66 -19.11 -6.76
N THR A 399 13.93 -17.81 -6.94
CA THR A 399 13.33 -16.74 -6.13
C THR A 399 12.41 -15.84 -6.96
N HIS A 400 11.59 -15.04 -6.27
CA HIS A 400 10.65 -14.11 -6.88
C HIS A 400 11.25 -13.31 -8.04
N ASN A 401 10.46 -13.14 -9.12
CA ASN A 401 10.84 -12.46 -10.37
C ASN A 401 11.98 -13.13 -11.16
N GLN A 402 12.56 -14.24 -10.68
CA GLN A 402 13.55 -14.98 -11.45
C GLN A 402 12.91 -15.60 -12.69
N ARG A 403 13.51 -15.31 -13.85
CA ARG A 403 13.13 -15.90 -15.12
C ARG A 403 13.56 -17.36 -15.19
N VAL A 404 12.67 -18.22 -15.68
CA VAL A 404 12.93 -19.64 -15.93
C VAL A 404 12.48 -20.01 -17.35
N ASN A 405 13.23 -20.90 -17.99
CA ASN A 405 12.79 -21.50 -19.25
C ASN A 405 11.70 -22.54 -18.95
N ILE A 406 10.76 -22.74 -19.87
CA ILE A 406 9.76 -23.81 -19.73
C ILE A 406 10.02 -24.82 -20.84
N LEU A 407 10.75 -25.87 -20.51
CA LEU A 407 11.18 -26.90 -21.47
C LEU A 407 10.10 -27.97 -21.66
N GLU A 408 9.36 -28.26 -20.60
CA GLU A 408 8.39 -29.35 -20.54
C GLU A 408 7.40 -29.11 -19.40
N SER A 409 6.20 -29.69 -19.50
CA SER A 409 5.23 -29.73 -18.41
C SER A 409 4.81 -31.17 -18.10
N ALA A 410 4.72 -31.51 -16.82
CA ALA A 410 4.20 -32.78 -16.34
C ALA A 410 3.04 -32.56 -15.35
N SER A 411 2.09 -33.48 -15.30
CA SER A 411 1.02 -33.50 -14.31
C SER A 411 1.25 -34.67 -13.37
N VAL A 412 1.48 -34.38 -12.09
CA VAL A 412 1.74 -35.40 -11.06
C VAL A 412 0.86 -35.10 -9.86
N GLY A 413 -0.04 -36.03 -9.50
CA GLY A 413 -0.96 -35.86 -8.38
C GLY A 413 -1.92 -34.67 -8.53
N GLY A 414 -2.31 -34.32 -9.77
CA GLY A 414 -3.16 -33.15 -10.06
C GLY A 414 -2.42 -31.80 -10.06
N ALA A 415 -1.15 -31.79 -9.70
CA ALA A 415 -0.27 -30.63 -9.76
C ALA A 415 0.48 -30.56 -11.09
N THR A 416 0.49 -29.38 -11.73
CA THR A 416 1.38 -29.11 -12.87
C THR A 416 2.79 -28.82 -12.36
N TRP A 417 3.78 -29.42 -12.99
CA TRP A 417 5.21 -29.19 -12.79
C TRP A 417 5.83 -28.75 -14.11
N TYR A 418 6.75 -27.78 -14.06
CA TYR A 418 7.51 -27.36 -15.24
C TYR A 418 8.96 -27.76 -15.12
N ARG A 419 9.51 -28.34 -16.19
CA ARG A 419 10.94 -28.59 -16.32
C ARG A 419 11.62 -27.32 -16.80
N ILE A 420 12.55 -26.81 -16.00
CA ILE A 420 13.27 -25.55 -16.25
C ILE A 420 14.72 -25.74 -16.65
N GLY A 421 15.21 -26.98 -16.55
CA GLY A 421 16.57 -27.40 -16.89
C GLY A 421 16.67 -28.92 -16.94
N GLU A 422 17.88 -29.44 -17.13
CA GLU A 422 18.14 -30.88 -16.99
C GLU A 422 17.91 -31.32 -15.54
N GLN A 423 16.98 -32.25 -15.32
CA GLN A 423 16.59 -32.71 -13.98
C GLN A 423 16.25 -31.56 -13.01
N GLN A 424 15.62 -30.50 -13.52
CA GLN A 424 15.23 -29.35 -12.71
C GLN A 424 13.76 -29.05 -12.95
N TRP A 425 12.94 -29.29 -11.93
CA TRP A 425 11.49 -29.15 -11.98
C TRP A 425 11.00 -28.22 -10.88
N VAL A 426 10.02 -27.38 -11.21
CA VAL A 426 9.38 -26.44 -10.27
C VAL A 426 7.87 -26.62 -10.27
N TYR A 427 7.24 -26.29 -9.15
CA TYR A 427 5.79 -26.37 -9.01
C TYR A 427 5.12 -25.26 -9.82
N GLY A 428 4.28 -25.65 -10.80
CA GLY A 428 3.79 -24.77 -11.84
C GLY A 428 2.80 -23.70 -11.38
N GLN A 429 2.09 -23.90 -10.25
CA GLN A 429 1.17 -22.90 -9.70
C GLN A 429 1.89 -21.62 -9.27
N TRP A 430 3.20 -21.70 -9.03
CA TRP A 430 4.02 -20.56 -8.57
C TRP A 430 4.83 -19.93 -9.69
N VAL A 431 4.57 -20.32 -10.95
CA VAL A 431 5.25 -19.79 -12.13
C VAL A 431 4.22 -19.20 -13.09
N GLY A 432 4.34 -17.90 -13.37
CA GLY A 432 3.58 -17.23 -14.41
C GLY A 432 4.25 -17.50 -15.75
N VAL A 433 3.54 -18.14 -16.69
CA VAL A 433 4.12 -18.61 -17.96
C VAL A 433 3.52 -17.86 -19.13
N ALA A 434 4.37 -17.14 -19.87
CA ALA A 434 4.02 -16.52 -21.12
C ALA A 434 4.03 -17.57 -22.24
N ARG A 435 2.96 -17.60 -23.04
CA ARG A 435 2.78 -18.57 -24.13
C ARG A 435 2.39 -17.87 -25.42
N GLY A 436 2.75 -18.49 -26.53
CA GLY A 436 2.32 -18.07 -27.86
C GLY A 436 0.79 -18.04 -27.99
N ARG A 437 0.28 -17.05 -28.70
CA ARG A 437 -1.13 -16.88 -29.03
C ARG A 437 -1.27 -16.68 -30.52
N THR A 438 -2.23 -17.38 -31.11
CA THR A 438 -2.64 -17.14 -32.49
C THR A 438 -3.31 -15.77 -32.58
N ARG A 439 -2.91 -14.98 -33.57
CA ARG A 439 -3.52 -13.67 -33.84
C ARG A 439 -5.02 -13.85 -34.14
N PRO A 440 -5.91 -13.18 -33.40
CA PRO A 440 -7.33 -13.15 -33.73
C PRO A 440 -7.57 -12.54 -35.12
N ALA A 441 -8.54 -13.07 -35.87
CA ALA A 441 -8.88 -12.58 -37.22
C ALA A 441 -9.26 -11.08 -37.26
N ALA A 442 -9.73 -10.50 -36.14
CA ALA A 442 -10.07 -9.09 -36.02
C ALA A 442 -8.84 -8.14 -35.99
N ILE A 443 -7.63 -8.68 -35.82
CA ILE A 443 -6.37 -7.94 -35.84
C ILE A 443 -5.69 -8.18 -37.18
N ARG A 444 -5.29 -7.13 -37.89
CA ARG A 444 -4.66 -7.25 -39.23
C ARG A 444 -3.26 -7.86 -39.13
N SER A 445 -2.78 -8.43 -40.24
CA SER A 445 -1.52 -9.19 -40.29
C SER A 445 -0.26 -8.36 -40.06
N ASN A 446 -0.35 -7.04 -40.16
CA ASN A 446 0.75 -6.10 -39.91
C ASN A 446 0.54 -5.26 -38.65
N GLU A 447 -0.46 -5.59 -37.81
CA GLU A 447 -0.74 -4.82 -36.60
C GLU A 447 0.15 -5.24 -35.43
N TYR A 448 0.44 -4.25 -34.59
CA TYR A 448 1.06 -4.40 -33.29
C TYR A 448 -0.03 -4.74 -32.27
N TRP A 449 0.11 -5.84 -31.56
CA TRP A 449 -0.89 -6.25 -30.57
C TRP A 449 -0.28 -6.92 -29.35
N VAL A 450 -1.01 -6.89 -28.24
CA VAL A 450 -0.62 -7.49 -26.97
C VAL A 450 -1.68 -8.49 -26.54
N ALA A 451 -1.26 -9.73 -26.28
CA ALA A 451 -2.10 -10.77 -25.67
C ALA A 451 -1.89 -10.77 -24.16
N VAL A 452 -2.95 -10.54 -23.39
CA VAL A 452 -2.95 -10.56 -21.93
C VAL A 452 -3.71 -11.81 -21.45
N SER A 453 -3.00 -12.69 -20.75
CA SER A 453 -3.59 -13.88 -20.10
C SER A 453 -3.97 -13.55 -18.66
N LEU A 454 -5.26 -13.61 -18.33
CA LEU A 454 -5.74 -13.46 -16.95
C LEU A 454 -5.44 -14.69 -16.09
N ARG A 455 -5.27 -15.89 -16.69
CA ARG A 455 -4.90 -17.08 -15.92
C ARG A 455 -3.42 -17.09 -15.57
N ASP A 456 -2.57 -16.86 -16.57
CA ASP A 456 -1.12 -16.93 -16.37
C ASP A 456 -0.54 -15.61 -15.83
N GLN A 457 -1.34 -14.54 -15.82
CA GLN A 457 -0.91 -13.18 -15.44
C GLN A 457 0.32 -12.74 -16.25
N THR A 458 0.25 -12.91 -17.56
CA THR A 458 1.31 -12.52 -18.50
C THR A 458 0.78 -11.66 -19.64
N ALA A 459 1.68 -10.88 -20.23
CA ALA A 459 1.47 -10.17 -21.48
C ALA A 459 2.51 -10.61 -22.52
N VAL A 460 2.08 -10.85 -23.75
CA VAL A 460 2.96 -11.14 -24.89
C VAL A 460 2.67 -10.15 -26.01
N ALA A 461 3.69 -9.45 -26.47
CA ALA A 461 3.63 -8.49 -27.57
C ALA A 461 3.93 -9.17 -28.90
N TYR A 462 3.23 -8.76 -29.95
CA TYR A 462 3.30 -9.33 -31.28
C TYR A 462 3.39 -8.25 -32.37
N GLU A 463 4.20 -8.54 -33.39
CA GLU A 463 4.16 -7.88 -34.70
C GLU A 463 3.59 -8.86 -35.73
N GLY A 464 2.34 -8.64 -36.13
CA GLY A 464 1.61 -9.64 -36.91
C GLY A 464 1.49 -10.96 -36.15
N ASP A 465 2.05 -12.03 -36.67
CA ASP A 465 2.04 -13.36 -36.04
C ASP A 465 3.31 -13.65 -35.21
N ARG A 466 4.28 -12.72 -35.21
CA ARG A 466 5.58 -12.92 -34.55
C ARG A 466 5.57 -12.37 -33.12
N PRO A 467 5.79 -13.18 -32.08
CA PRO A 467 5.99 -12.68 -30.73
C PRO A 467 7.34 -11.98 -30.61
N VAL A 468 7.36 -10.81 -29.97
CA VAL A 468 8.56 -9.94 -29.85
C VAL A 468 8.94 -9.61 -28.42
N TYR A 469 8.00 -9.72 -27.47
CA TYR A 469 8.27 -9.46 -26.05
C TYR A 469 7.32 -10.24 -25.15
N ALA A 470 7.78 -10.63 -23.97
CA ALA A 470 6.93 -11.24 -22.95
C ALA A 470 7.25 -10.69 -21.56
N ALA A 471 6.22 -10.48 -20.75
CA ALA A 471 6.32 -9.96 -19.38
C ALA A 471 5.26 -10.57 -18.45
N LEU A 472 5.50 -10.50 -17.14
CA LEU A 472 4.43 -10.66 -16.16
C LEU A 472 3.56 -9.40 -16.12
N VAL A 473 2.31 -9.57 -15.70
CA VAL A 473 1.38 -8.47 -15.41
C VAL A 473 0.68 -8.69 -14.08
N ALA A 474 0.04 -7.65 -13.56
CA ALA A 474 -0.95 -7.76 -12.50
C ALA A 474 -2.29 -7.15 -12.96
N THR A 475 -3.26 -8.01 -13.19
CA THR A 475 -4.58 -7.62 -13.73
C THR A 475 -5.59 -7.33 -12.61
N GLY A 476 -6.84 -7.08 -12.98
CA GLY A 476 -7.93 -6.70 -12.07
C GLY A 476 -8.29 -7.80 -11.08
N LEU A 477 -8.54 -7.41 -9.82
CA LEU A 477 -9.04 -8.30 -8.77
C LEU A 477 -10.45 -8.84 -9.10
N PRO A 478 -10.91 -9.93 -8.46
CA PRO A 478 -12.25 -10.48 -8.71
C PRO A 478 -13.40 -9.46 -8.54
N GLY A 479 -13.28 -8.51 -7.61
CA GLY A 479 -14.26 -7.44 -7.41
C GLY A 479 -14.17 -6.28 -8.41
N THR A 480 -13.08 -6.21 -9.16
CA THR A 480 -12.80 -5.16 -10.16
C THR A 480 -12.03 -5.77 -11.35
N PRO A 481 -12.65 -6.75 -12.04
CA PRO A 481 -11.93 -7.60 -12.99
C PRO A 481 -11.51 -6.83 -14.24
N THR A 482 -10.39 -7.25 -14.84
CA THR A 482 -10.02 -6.79 -16.19
C THR A 482 -11.02 -7.31 -17.21
N VAL A 483 -11.54 -6.42 -18.04
CA VAL A 483 -12.51 -6.77 -19.08
C VAL A 483 -11.85 -7.66 -20.15
N GLN A 484 -12.54 -8.74 -20.55
CA GLN A 484 -12.11 -9.65 -21.61
C GLN A 484 -12.60 -9.17 -22.97
N GLY A 485 -11.83 -9.44 -24.03
CA GLY A 485 -12.19 -9.07 -25.39
C GLY A 485 -11.01 -8.61 -26.23
N ILE A 486 -11.33 -8.07 -27.41
CA ILE A 486 -10.36 -7.47 -28.33
C ILE A 486 -10.63 -5.97 -28.37
N PHE A 487 -9.63 -5.20 -27.97
CA PHE A 487 -9.70 -3.75 -27.82
C PHE A 487 -8.64 -3.07 -28.67
N ARG A 488 -8.79 -1.76 -28.84
CA ARG A 488 -7.79 -0.92 -29.48
C ARG A 488 -7.48 0.23 -28.54
N THR A 489 -6.20 0.54 -28.40
CA THR A 489 -5.81 1.74 -27.67
C THR A 489 -6.48 2.96 -28.28
N TRP A 490 -6.98 3.85 -27.43
CA TRP A 490 -7.67 5.07 -27.85
C TRP A 490 -6.99 6.32 -27.30
N LEU A 491 -6.17 6.19 -26.25
CA LEU A 491 -5.37 7.27 -25.69
C LEU A 491 -4.05 6.74 -25.15
N ARG A 492 -2.96 7.45 -25.46
CA ARG A 492 -1.66 7.27 -24.85
C ARG A 492 -1.29 8.51 -24.04
N ARG A 493 -0.75 8.31 -22.85
CA ARG A 493 -0.22 9.38 -22.02
C ARG A 493 1.16 9.00 -21.47
N PRO A 494 2.16 9.88 -21.59
CA PRO A 494 3.48 9.64 -21.01
C PRO A 494 3.44 9.63 -19.48
N GLY A 495 2.54 10.40 -18.88
CA GLY A 495 2.31 10.50 -17.44
C GLY A 495 0.93 11.07 -17.14
N GLY A 496 0.41 10.79 -15.95
CA GLY A 496 -0.79 11.43 -15.46
C GLY A 496 -1.30 10.84 -14.15
N ARG A 497 -2.12 11.62 -13.46
CA ARG A 497 -2.75 11.20 -12.20
C ARG A 497 -3.80 10.10 -12.43
N MET A 498 -3.78 9.07 -11.59
CA MET A 498 -4.87 8.10 -11.46
C MET A 498 -5.37 8.08 -10.00
N ALA A 499 -6.67 8.30 -9.80
CA ALA A 499 -7.27 8.30 -8.48
C ALA A 499 -8.66 7.65 -8.53
N GLY A 500 -9.08 7.05 -7.42
CA GLY A 500 -10.36 6.36 -7.33
C GLY A 500 -10.66 5.87 -5.91
N GLY A 501 -11.78 5.17 -5.77
CA GLY A 501 -12.30 4.70 -4.48
C GLY A 501 -12.89 5.82 -3.62
N ARG A 502 -13.24 5.49 -2.37
CA ARG A 502 -13.74 6.44 -1.37
C ARG A 502 -12.88 6.39 -0.11
N PRO A 503 -12.70 7.49 0.63
CA PRO A 503 -12.04 7.45 1.94
C PRO A 503 -12.64 6.34 2.82
N GLY A 504 -11.79 5.46 3.37
CA GLY A 504 -12.23 4.29 4.15
C GLY A 504 -12.70 3.07 3.33
N ALA A 505 -12.81 3.18 2.00
CA ALA A 505 -13.23 2.10 1.11
C ALA A 505 -12.48 2.13 -0.23
N GLY A 506 -11.28 1.53 -0.25
CA GLY A 506 -10.50 1.34 -1.47
C GLY A 506 -9.94 2.62 -2.12
N TYR A 507 -9.81 3.72 -1.35
CA TYR A 507 -9.22 4.96 -1.83
C TYR A 507 -7.79 4.74 -2.33
N TYR A 508 -7.49 5.29 -3.50
CA TYR A 508 -6.11 5.42 -3.99
C TYR A 508 -5.94 6.74 -4.72
N TYR A 509 -4.73 7.27 -4.63
CA TYR A 509 -4.31 8.46 -5.37
C TYR A 509 -2.85 8.27 -5.81
N LEU A 510 -2.63 8.21 -7.11
CA LEU A 510 -1.35 7.92 -7.73
C LEU A 510 -0.96 9.10 -8.62
N GLU A 511 0.11 9.81 -8.25
CA GLU A 511 0.69 10.85 -9.09
C GLU A 511 1.62 10.26 -10.14
N GLU A 512 1.51 10.78 -11.37
CA GLU A 512 2.36 10.38 -12.49
C GLU A 512 2.43 8.87 -12.71
N VAL A 513 1.29 8.25 -12.99
CA VAL A 513 1.27 6.92 -13.59
C VAL A 513 1.73 7.06 -15.04
N VAL A 514 2.94 6.59 -15.32
CA VAL A 514 3.63 6.78 -16.59
C VAL A 514 3.40 5.63 -17.58
N TRP A 515 3.72 5.90 -18.85
CA TRP A 515 3.66 4.92 -19.94
C TRP A 515 2.27 4.29 -20.10
N THR A 516 1.22 5.12 -20.04
CA THR A 516 -0.17 4.67 -19.99
C THR A 516 -0.77 4.57 -21.39
N ALA A 517 -1.31 3.42 -21.76
CA ALA A 517 -2.09 3.19 -22.97
C ALA A 517 -3.49 2.67 -22.63
N PHE A 518 -4.50 3.55 -22.71
CA PHE A 518 -5.91 3.21 -22.47
C PHE A 518 -6.50 2.45 -23.65
N PHE A 519 -7.15 1.33 -23.39
CA PHE A 519 -7.73 0.46 -24.44
C PHE A 519 -9.24 0.26 -24.32
N TYR A 520 -9.84 0.47 -23.14
CA TYR A 520 -11.30 0.36 -22.97
C TYR A 520 -11.78 1.21 -21.81
N SER A 521 -12.58 2.26 -22.06
CA SER A 521 -13.00 3.19 -21.00
C SER A 521 -11.78 3.61 -20.13
N GLY A 522 -11.85 3.51 -18.79
CA GLY A 522 -10.71 3.75 -17.89
C GLY A 522 -9.63 2.65 -17.82
N TYR A 523 -9.75 1.54 -18.55
CA TYR A 523 -8.82 0.42 -18.51
C TYR A 523 -7.60 0.69 -19.40
N ALA A 524 -6.40 0.48 -18.85
CA ALA A 524 -5.15 0.75 -19.53
C ALA A 524 -4.08 -0.31 -19.24
N LEU A 525 -3.13 -0.41 -20.18
CA LEU A 525 -1.79 -0.92 -19.91
C LEU A 525 -0.98 0.24 -19.32
N HIS A 526 -0.39 0.11 -18.14
CA HIS A 526 0.41 1.19 -17.54
C HIS A 526 1.42 0.69 -16.51
N SER A 527 2.34 1.57 -16.12
CA SER A 527 3.32 1.28 -15.07
C SER A 527 2.66 1.16 -13.69
N ALA A 528 3.16 0.27 -12.85
CA ALA A 528 2.76 0.16 -11.45
C ALA A 528 3.97 0.26 -10.53
N TYR A 529 4.36 1.49 -10.20
CA TYR A 529 5.49 1.76 -9.31
C TYR A 529 5.20 1.45 -7.84
N TRP A 530 3.93 1.25 -7.46
CA TRP A 530 3.50 1.12 -6.06
C TRP A 530 3.49 -0.32 -5.52
N HIS A 531 3.74 -1.33 -6.35
CA HIS A 531 3.80 -2.73 -5.94
C HIS A 531 4.68 -3.58 -6.86
N ASP A 532 5.07 -4.77 -6.39
CA ASP A 532 5.81 -5.78 -7.16
C ASP A 532 5.02 -7.10 -7.31
N ALA A 533 3.70 -7.06 -7.20
CA ALA A 533 2.85 -8.26 -7.20
C ALA A 533 2.56 -8.82 -8.62
N PHE A 534 3.52 -8.72 -9.55
CA PHE A 534 3.34 -9.21 -10.92
C PHE A 534 3.22 -10.74 -10.94
N GLY A 535 2.40 -11.27 -11.84
CA GLY A 535 2.00 -12.68 -11.84
C GLY A 535 0.78 -12.97 -10.95
N ARG A 536 0.17 -11.96 -10.32
CA ARG A 536 -1.06 -12.07 -9.52
C ARG A 536 -2.00 -10.88 -9.77
N PRO A 537 -3.33 -11.07 -9.75
CA PRO A 537 -4.27 -9.96 -9.81
C PRO A 537 -4.08 -8.98 -8.64
N ARG A 538 -4.04 -7.67 -8.93
CA ARG A 538 -3.83 -6.61 -7.93
C ARG A 538 -4.53 -5.28 -8.26
N SER A 539 -4.92 -5.06 -9.53
CA SER A 539 -5.42 -3.76 -9.99
C SER A 539 -6.95 -3.62 -9.80
N HIS A 540 -7.48 -2.44 -10.14
CA HIS A 540 -8.92 -2.18 -10.23
C HIS A 540 -9.45 -2.30 -11.66
N GLY A 541 -8.81 -3.14 -12.48
CA GLY A 541 -9.23 -3.45 -13.85
C GLY A 541 -8.11 -3.24 -14.87
N CYS A 542 -7.21 -2.28 -14.65
CA CYS A 542 -6.06 -2.06 -15.51
C CYS A 542 -5.12 -3.28 -15.56
N VAL A 543 -4.24 -3.30 -16.56
CA VAL A 543 -3.16 -4.27 -16.66
C VAL A 543 -1.89 -3.58 -16.19
N ASN A 544 -1.51 -3.86 -14.95
CA ASN A 544 -0.32 -3.28 -14.33
C ASN A 544 0.92 -4.01 -14.86
N LEU A 545 1.92 -3.24 -15.26
CA LEU A 545 3.22 -3.70 -15.76
C LEU A 545 4.34 -3.10 -14.89
N SER A 546 5.53 -3.71 -14.91
CA SER A 546 6.71 -3.07 -14.31
C SER A 546 7.01 -1.73 -15.00
N MET A 547 7.83 -0.89 -14.37
CA MET A 547 8.22 0.39 -14.96
C MET A 547 8.91 0.19 -16.32
N TYR A 548 9.79 -0.81 -16.42
CA TYR A 548 10.47 -1.13 -17.67
C TYR A 548 9.51 -1.70 -18.72
N ASP A 549 8.67 -2.66 -18.35
CA ASP A 549 7.80 -3.37 -19.30
C ASP A 549 6.74 -2.44 -19.90
N SER A 550 6.18 -1.55 -19.06
CA SER A 550 5.24 -0.51 -19.51
C SER A 550 5.91 0.49 -20.46
N TRP A 551 7.11 0.96 -20.15
CA TRP A 551 7.90 1.83 -21.03
C TRP A 551 8.19 1.15 -22.36
N TRP A 552 8.66 -0.10 -22.34
CA TRP A 552 8.97 -0.86 -23.55
C TRP A 552 7.73 -1.00 -24.43
N LEU A 553 6.62 -1.50 -23.86
CA LEU A 553 5.36 -1.68 -24.59
C LEU A 553 4.82 -0.37 -25.12
N TYR A 554 4.87 0.71 -24.32
CA TYR A 554 4.38 2.02 -24.70
C TYR A 554 5.10 2.56 -25.94
N ASN A 555 6.44 2.51 -25.94
CA ASN A 555 7.26 3.04 -27.03
C ASN A 555 7.24 2.13 -28.27
N TRP A 556 7.41 0.82 -28.08
CA TRP A 556 7.37 -0.16 -29.17
C TRP A 556 6.07 -0.05 -29.98
N SER A 557 4.94 -0.06 -29.27
CA SER A 557 3.64 -0.04 -29.95
C SER A 557 3.32 1.31 -30.59
N ALA A 558 4.02 2.39 -30.25
CA ALA A 558 3.80 3.71 -30.87
C ALA A 558 4.03 3.69 -32.39
N ALA A 559 4.91 2.80 -32.88
CA ALA A 559 5.15 2.58 -34.30
C ALA A 559 3.90 2.11 -35.07
N GLY A 560 2.96 1.45 -34.40
CA GLY A 560 1.67 1.04 -34.97
C GLY A 560 0.61 2.14 -35.05
N GLY A 561 0.94 3.37 -34.65
CA GLY A 561 0.05 4.54 -34.73
C GLY A 561 -0.89 4.72 -33.53
N ALA A 562 -1.82 5.68 -33.66
CA ALA A 562 -2.65 6.17 -32.54
C ALA A 562 -3.56 5.12 -31.90
N ARG A 563 -3.95 4.08 -32.66
CA ARG A 563 -4.81 2.97 -32.18
C ARG A 563 -4.07 1.68 -31.85
N SER A 564 -2.75 1.75 -31.84
CA SER A 564 -1.88 0.66 -31.42
C SER A 564 -1.62 0.76 -29.90
N PRO A 565 -1.28 -0.36 -29.23
CA PRO A 565 -1.48 -1.72 -29.73
C PRO A 565 -2.98 -2.07 -29.74
N ALA A 566 -3.36 -3.08 -30.53
CA ALA A 566 -4.57 -3.82 -30.21
C ALA A 566 -4.32 -4.64 -28.93
N VAL A 567 -5.31 -4.77 -28.06
CA VAL A 567 -5.18 -5.48 -26.77
C VAL A 567 -6.17 -6.62 -26.75
N VAL A 568 -5.67 -7.85 -26.63
CA VAL A 568 -6.47 -9.07 -26.55
C VAL A 568 -6.39 -9.58 -25.13
N VAL A 569 -7.52 -9.59 -24.41
CA VAL A 569 -7.57 -10.07 -23.02
C VAL A 569 -8.38 -11.36 -22.96
N THR A 570 -7.76 -12.44 -22.45
CA THR A 570 -8.37 -13.76 -22.35
C THR A 570 -8.28 -14.35 -20.95
N ALA A 571 -9.32 -15.08 -20.53
CA ALA A 571 -9.30 -15.85 -19.28
C ALA A 571 -8.33 -17.05 -19.33
N ALA A 572 -8.16 -17.67 -20.50
CA ALA A 572 -7.32 -18.84 -20.71
C ALA A 572 -5.97 -18.45 -21.25
#